data_AF-A0A1Q6Z9H9-F1
#
_entry.id   AF-A0A1Q6Z9H9-F1
#
_cell.length_a   1.000
_cell.length_b   1.000
_cell.length_c   1.000
_cell.angle_alpha   90.00
_cell.angle_beta   90.00
_cell.angle_gamma   90.00
#
_symmetry.space_group_name_H-M   'P 1'
#
loop_
_entity.id
_entity.type
_entity.pdbx_description
1 polymer ?
#
loop_
_entity_poly.entity_id
_entity_poly.type
_entity_poly.pdbx_seq_one_letter_code
_entity_poly.pdbx_strand_id
1 'polypeptide(L)' 'MTRTVLELHCIKCGTNFEKSFEQRRGDADLSEGEMVRLEDSTCPNRCGGEWFAIEKHHPIRRFKRHY' A
#
# COMPACT_ATOMS: atom_id res chain seq x y z
N MET A 1 -5.28 -1.01 -15.92
CA MET A 1 -4.84 -0.63 -14.56
C MET A 1 -4.53 -1.90 -13.79
N THR A 2 -3.43 -1.90 -13.04
CA THR A 2 -3.02 -3.04 -12.22
C THR A 2 -3.26 -2.63 -10.78
N ARG A 3 -4.15 -3.35 -10.08
CA ARG A 3 -4.30 -3.16 -8.66
C ARG A 3 -3.20 -3.95 -7.97
N THR A 4 -2.57 -3.34 -6.98
CA THR A 4 -1.49 -3.88 -6.18
C THR A 4 -1.90 -3.75 -4.72
N VAL A 5 -1.65 -4.77 -3.90
CA VAL A 5 -1.84 -4.65 -2.45
C VAL A 5 -0.47 -4.42 -1.82
N LEU A 6 -0.36 -3.41 -0.98
CA LEU A 6 0.84 -3.12 -0.21
C LEU A 6 0.56 -3.35 1.28
N GLU A 7 1.50 -4.01 1.95
CA GLU A 7 1.56 -4.03 3.40
C GLU A 7 2.27 -2.75 3.85
N LEU A 8 1.56 -1.90 4.61
CA LEU A 8 2.02 -0.60 5.06
C LEU A 8 2.23 -0.60 6.57
N HIS A 9 3.31 0.03 7.00
CA HIS A 9 3.65 0.24 8.40
C HIS A 9 3.58 1.73 8.74
N CYS A 10 2.71 2.10 9.68
CA CYS A 10 2.57 3.47 10.13
C CYS A 10 3.73 3.87 11.06
N ILE A 11 4.56 4.82 10.64
CA ILE A 11 5.73 5.27 11.43
C ILE A 11 5.32 5.95 12.75
N LYS A 12 4.10 6.51 12.82
CA LYS A 12 3.64 7.25 14.00
C LYS A 12 3.16 6.34 15.14
N CYS A 13 2.49 5.23 14.83
CA CYS A 13 1.90 4.35 15.85
C CYS A 13 2.34 2.89 15.75
N GLY A 14 3.21 2.54 14.80
CA GLY A 14 3.75 1.19 14.62
C GLY A 14 2.75 0.16 14.09
N THR A 15 1.60 0.60 13.57
CA THR A 15 0.54 -0.31 13.13
C THR A 15 0.76 -0.73 11.69
N ASN A 16 0.70 -2.03 11.45
CA ASN A 16 0.77 -2.62 10.11
C ASN A 16 -0.63 -2.89 9.57
N PHE A 17 -0.86 -2.59 8.29
CA PHE A 17 -2.13 -2.82 7.62
C PHE A 17 -1.95 -2.94 6.11
N GLU A 18 -2.85 -3.66 5.46
CA GLU A 18 -2.84 -3.81 4.00
C GLU A 18 -3.70 -2.74 3.34
N LYS A 19 -3.20 -2.14 2.25
CA LYS A 19 -3.96 -1.20 1.42
C LYS A 19 -3.77 -1.49 -0.06
N SER A 20 -4.88 -1.50 -0.81
CA SER A 20 -4.85 -1.67 -2.26
C SER A 20 -4.64 -0.34 -2.98
N PHE A 21 -3.67 -0.29 -3.87
CA PHE A 21 -3.36 0.84 -4.73
C PHE A 21 -3.70 0.53 -6.19
N GLU A 22 -4.26 1.52 -6.90
CA GLU A 22 -4.46 1.45 -8.34
C GLU A 22 -3.23 2.02 -9.04
N GLN A 23 -2.33 1.15 -9.49
CA GLN A 23 -1.12 1.57 -10.21
C GLN A 23 -1.47 1.83 -11.68
N ARG A 24 -1.24 3.05 -12.17
CA ARG A 24 -1.29 3.36 -13.60
C ARG A 24 0.07 3.03 -14.22
N ARG A 25 0.09 2.72 -15.52
CA ARG A 25 1.37 2.54 -16.24
C ARG A 25 2.10 3.89 -16.24
N GLY A 26 3.25 3.96 -15.57
CA GLY A 26 4.06 5.18 -15.44
C GLY A 26 4.05 5.81 -14.04
N ASP A 27 3.28 5.28 -13.08
CA ASP A 27 3.45 5.65 -11.68
C ASP A 27 4.78 5.13 -11.14
N ALA A 28 5.38 5.87 -10.19
CA ALA A 28 6.60 5.46 -9.51
C ALA A 28 6.46 4.02 -8.96
N ASP A 29 7.51 3.22 -9.11
CA ASP A 29 7.52 1.84 -8.64
C ASP A 29 7.47 1.83 -7.11
N LEU A 30 6.29 1.47 -6.58
CA LEU A 30 6.06 1.29 -5.14
C LEU A 30 6.82 0.04 -4.70
N SER A 31 8.05 0.24 -4.23
CA SER A 31 8.99 -0.81 -3.84
C SER A 31 8.99 -1.05 -2.34
N GLU A 32 9.39 -2.24 -1.91
CA GLU A 32 9.62 -2.55 -0.49
C GLU A 32 10.69 -1.61 0.10
N GLY A 33 10.45 -1.08 1.30
CA GLY A 33 11.31 -0.11 1.97
C GLY A 33 11.06 1.36 1.59
N GLU A 34 10.29 1.64 0.54
CA GLU A 34 9.89 3.00 0.19
C GLU A 34 8.87 3.56 1.19
N MET A 35 8.82 4.89 1.31
CA MET A 35 7.83 5.58 2.13
C MET A 35 6.78 6.26 1.25
N VAL A 36 5.51 6.02 1.57
CA VAL A 36 4.37 6.64 0.90
C VAL A 36 3.68 7.60 1.85
N ARG A 37 3.36 8.80 1.34
CA ARG A 37 2.51 9.77 2.03
C ARG A 37 1.06 9.50 1.68
N LEU A 38 0.22 9.27 2.68
CA LEU A 38 -1.22 9.06 2.54
C LEU A 38 -1.97 10.02 3.48
N GLU A 39 -3.28 10.09 3.30
CA GLU A 39 -4.15 10.83 4.22
C GLU A 39 -3.99 10.30 5.65
N ASP A 40 -4.03 11.22 6.60
CA ASP A 40 -3.93 11.02 8.05
C ASP A 40 -5.02 10.06 8.60
N SER A 41 -6.14 9.95 7.88
CA SER A 41 -7.24 9.01 8.13
C SER A 41 -6.97 7.57 7.68
N THR A 42 -5.88 7.34 6.92
CA THR A 42 -5.56 6.02 6.35
C THR A 42 -5.15 5.01 7.42
N CYS A 43 -4.50 5.47 8.50
CA CYS A 43 -4.08 4.57 9.56
C CYS A 43 -5.32 4.00 10.30
N PRO A 44 -5.42 2.67 10.52
CA PRO A 44 -6.55 2.06 11.22
C PRO A 44 -6.73 2.62 12.63
N ASN A 45 -5.62 2.95 13.29
CA ASN A 45 -5.60 3.54 14.63
C ASN A 45 -5.89 5.04 14.66
N ARG A 46 -6.14 5.66 13.49
CA ARG A 46 -6.44 7.10 13.35
C ARG A 46 -5.44 7.98 14.12
N CYS A 47 -4.18 7.57 14.14
CA CYS A 47 -3.15 8.29 14.87
C CYS A 47 -2.80 9.64 14.24
N GLY A 48 -3.36 9.96 13.06
CA GLY A 48 -3.04 11.16 12.29
C GLY A 48 -1.61 11.13 11.74
N GLY A 49 -1.17 9.96 11.27
CA GLY A 49 0.13 9.80 10.63
C GLY A 49 -0.04 9.85 9.12
N GLU A 50 0.76 10.66 8.45
CA GLU A 50 0.70 10.79 6.98
C GLU A 50 1.74 9.91 6.28
N TRP A 51 2.78 9.44 6.99
CA TRP A 51 3.89 8.67 6.42
C TRP A 51 3.80 7.19 6.79
N PHE A 52 3.95 6.35 5.77
CA PHE A 52 3.84 4.90 5.88
C PHE A 52 5.00 4.24 5.12
N ALA A 53 5.70 3.30 5.75
CA ALA A 53 6.70 2.47 5.09
C ALA A 53 6.03 1.29 4.38
N ILE A 54 6.50 0.93 3.20
CA ILE A 54 6.04 -0.24 2.46
C ILE A 54 6.85 -1.44 2.95
N GLU A 55 6.20 -2.34 3.69
CA GLU A 55 6.82 -3.56 4.22
C GLU A 55 6.85 -4.68 3.18
N LYS A 56 5.79 -4.82 2.36
CA LYS A 56 5.72 -5.82 1.29
C LYS A 56 4.85 -5.37 0.14
N HIS A 57 5.25 -5.75 -1.07
CA HIS A 57 4.45 -5.63 -2.29
C HIS A 57 3.84 -6.98 -2.66
N HIS A 58 2.51 -7.03 -2.72
CA HIS A 58 1.78 -8.23 -3.13
C HIS A 58 1.13 -8.01 -4.50
N PRO A 59 1.55 -8.75 -5.54
CA PRO A 59 0.87 -8.71 -6.82
C PRO A 59 -0.53 -9.33 -6.65
N ILE A 60 -1.57 -8.61 -7.04
CA ILE A 60 -2.92 -9.18 -7.02
C ILE A 60 -2.96 -10.30 -8.04
N ARG A 61 -3.08 -11.53 -7.53
CA ARG A 61 -3.26 -12.73 -8.35
C ARG A 61 -4.52 -12.56 -9.20
N ARG A 62 -4.32 -12.23 -10.48
CA ARG A 62 -5.39 -12.30 -11.48
C ARG A 62 -5.68 -13.77 -11.72
N PHE A 63 -6.73 -14.30 -11.10
CA PHE A 63 -7.26 -15.60 -11.50
C PHE A 63 -7.65 -15.50 -12.98
N LYS A 64 -6.91 -16.19 -13.86
CA LYS A 64 -7.35 -16.39 -15.23
C LYS A 64 -8.61 -17.26 -15.14
N ARG A 65 -9.78 -16.67 -15.40
CA ARG A 65 -10.97 -17.45 -15.78
C ARG A 65 -10.60 -18.17 -17.07
N HIS A 66 -10.33 -19.47 -16.98
CA HIS A 66 -10.40 -20.33 -18.15
C HIS A 66 -11.88 -20.39 -18.56
N TYR A 67 -12.18 -19.85 -19.74
CA TYR A 67 -13.45 -20.04 -20.43
C TYR A 67 -13.45 -21.40 -21.13
#